data_AF-A0A2B5WQ76-F1
#
_entry.id   AF-A0A2B5WQ76-F1
#
_cell.length_a   1.000
_cell.length_b   1.000
_cell.length_c   1.000
_cell.angle_alpha   90.00
_cell.angle_beta   90.00
_cell.angle_gamma   90.00
#
_symmetry.space_group_name_H-M   'P 1'
#
loop_
_entity.id
_entity.type
_entity.pdbx_description
1 polymer ?
#
loop_
_entity_poly.entity_id
_entity_poly.type
_entity_poly.pdbx_seq_one_letter_code
_entity_poly.pdbx_strand_id
1 'polypeptide(L)' 'MSVTTSSFLQLQHQITEQKKKLCRLVRTHGYTHPLVIACSQELDQLVVLVMRYLSP' A
#
# COMPACT_ATOMS: atom_id res chain seq x y z
N MET A 1 0.31 26.42 0.97
CA MET A 1 0.15 25.07 1.56
C MET A 1 -0.14 24.07 0.43
N SER A 2 0.89 23.60 -0.31
CA SER A 2 0.69 22.76 -1.53
C SER A 2 1.53 21.47 -1.54
N VAL A 3 2.17 21.12 -0.44
CA VAL A 3 3.09 19.97 -0.35
C VAL A 3 2.37 18.67 0.05
N THR A 4 1.20 18.79 0.68
CA THR A 4 0.42 17.66 1.21
C THR A 4 -0.34 16.88 0.14
N THR A 5 -0.87 17.55 -0.89
CA THR A 5 -1.65 16.88 -1.96
C THR A 5 -0.78 16.03 -2.89
N SER A 6 0.40 16.52 -3.28
CA SER A 6 1.34 15.76 -4.14
C SER A 6 1.93 14.55 -3.41
N SER A 7 2.25 14.70 -2.13
CA SER A 7 2.77 13.61 -1.28
C SER A 7 1.71 12.53 -1.06
N PHE A 8 0.45 12.93 -0.85
CA PHE A 8 -0.69 12.03 -0.74
C PHE A 8 -0.97 11.26 -2.04
N LEU A 9 -0.88 11.95 -3.18
CA LEU A 9 -1.11 11.35 -4.50
C LEU A 9 -0.01 10.33 -4.85
N GLN A 10 1.24 10.62 -4.47
CA GLN A 10 2.34 9.65 -4.55
C GLN A 10 2.12 8.43 -3.63
N LEU A 11 1.64 8.64 -2.41
CA LEU A 11 1.32 7.55 -1.47
C LEU A 11 0.20 6.65 -2.00
N GLN A 12 -0.88 7.23 -2.53
CA GLN A 12 -1.96 6.52 -3.20
C GLN A 12 -1.45 5.70 -4.40
N HIS A 13 -0.56 6.28 -5.21
CA HIS A 13 0.04 5.59 -6.34
C HIS A 13 0.90 4.41 -5.90
N GLN A 14 1.73 4.58 -4.85
CA GLN A 14 2.53 3.49 -4.28
C GLN A 14 1.65 2.36 -3.74
N ILE A 15 0.59 2.67 -2.98
CA ILE A 15 -0.38 1.68 -2.50
C ILE A 15 -0.99 0.91 -3.68
N THR A 16 -1.39 1.61 -4.75
CA THR A 16 -2.03 0.98 -5.90
C THR A 16 -1.08 0.02 -6.63
N GLU A 17 0.16 0.42 -6.83
CA GLU A 17 1.18 -0.42 -7.48
C GLU A 17 1.61 -1.61 -6.61
N GLN A 18 1.72 -1.41 -5.30
CA GLN A 18 2.06 -2.47 -4.34
C GLN A 18 0.90 -3.48 -4.22
N LYS A 19 -0.36 -3.01 -4.24
CA LYS A 19 -1.54 -3.88 -4.32
C LYS A 19 -1.57 -4.70 -5.61
N LYS A 20 -1.21 -4.13 -6.77
CA LYS A 20 -1.07 -4.88 -8.02
C LYS A 20 0.01 -5.96 -7.94
N LYS A 21 1.18 -5.63 -7.38
CA LYS A 21 2.27 -6.59 -7.14
C LYS A 21 1.81 -7.72 -6.22
N LEU A 22 1.10 -7.40 -5.14
CA LEU A 22 0.56 -8.36 -4.20
C LEU A 22 -0.47 -9.28 -4.88
N CYS A 23 -1.40 -8.73 -5.66
CA CYS A 23 -2.33 -9.55 -6.44
C CYS A 23 -1.61 -10.49 -7.41
N ARG A 24 -0.52 -10.06 -8.05
CA ARG A 24 0.30 -10.93 -8.90
C ARG A 24 0.99 -12.02 -8.07
N LEU A 25 1.61 -11.67 -6.96
CA LEU A 25 2.27 -12.60 -6.04
C LEU A 25 1.30 -13.64 -5.47
N VAL A 26 0.10 -13.22 -5.05
CA VAL A 26 -0.99 -14.11 -4.61
C VAL A 26 -1.37 -15.08 -5.71
N ARG A 27 -1.47 -14.60 -6.96
CA ARG A 27 -1.87 -15.43 -8.09
C ARG A 27 -0.77 -16.43 -8.49
N THR A 28 0.49 -16.10 -8.27
CA THR A 28 1.65 -16.95 -8.61
C THR A 28 2.03 -17.93 -7.49
N HIS A 29 1.96 -17.51 -6.22
CA HIS A 29 2.46 -18.26 -5.08
C HIS A 29 1.40 -18.67 -4.05
N GLY A 30 0.17 -18.17 -4.18
CA GLY A 30 -0.90 -18.36 -3.21
C GLY A 30 -0.80 -17.40 -2.02
N TYR A 31 -1.89 -17.31 -1.24
CA TYR A 31 -2.00 -16.42 -0.08
C TYR A 31 -1.05 -16.76 1.07
N THR A 32 -0.52 -17.99 1.09
CA THR A 32 0.32 -18.50 2.18
C THR A 32 1.80 -18.12 2.00
N HIS A 33 2.17 -17.49 0.88
CA HIS A 33 3.56 -17.15 0.64
C HIS A 33 4.01 -16.00 1.58
N PRO A 34 5.14 -16.13 2.30
CA PRO A 34 5.58 -15.11 3.24
C PRO A 34 5.80 -13.74 2.57
N LEU A 35 6.15 -13.71 1.28
CA LEU A 35 6.21 -12.46 0.49
C LEU A 35 4.84 -11.79 0.32
N VAL A 36 3.75 -12.55 0.15
CA VAL A 36 2.40 -11.99 0.06
C VAL A 36 2.00 -11.39 1.41
N ILE A 37 2.32 -12.08 2.51
CA ILE A 37 2.01 -11.64 3.87
C ILE A 37 2.80 -10.36 4.21
N ALA A 38 4.11 -10.33 3.96
CA ALA A 38 4.94 -9.15 4.18
C ALA A 38 4.48 -7.96 3.34
N CYS A 39 4.17 -8.19 2.06
CA CYS A 39 3.69 -7.14 1.17
C CYS A 39 2.29 -6.64 1.59
N SER A 40 1.46 -7.50 2.20
CA SER A 40 0.16 -7.10 2.74
C SER A 40 0.31 -6.22 3.97
N GLN A 41 1.27 -6.53 4.82
CA GLN A 41 1.57 -5.74 6.02
C GLN A 41 2.15 -4.36 5.66
N GLU A 42 3.03 -4.28 4.66
CA GLU A 42 3.52 -2.99 4.13
C GLU A 42 2.37 -2.14 3.58
N LEU A 43 1.45 -2.77 2.83
CA LEU A 43 0.29 -2.07 2.30
C LEU A 43 -0.63 -1.56 3.41
N ASP A 44 -0.87 -2.38 4.43
CA ASP A 44 -1.69 -2.02 5.59
C ASP A 44 -1.09 -0.84 6.36
N GLN A 45 0.23 -0.85 6.58
CA GLN A 45 0.95 0.27 7.19
C GLN A 45 0.83 1.56 6.39
N LEU A 46 0.95 1.49 5.05
CA LEU A 46 0.76 2.66 4.18
C LEU A 46 -0.66 3.20 4.26
N VAL A 47 -1.68 2.33 4.29
CA VAL A 47 -3.09 2.73 4.45
C VAL A 47 -3.34 3.37 5.81
N VAL A 48 -2.76 2.83 6.89
CA VAL A 48 -2.85 3.43 8.23
C VAL A 48 -2.18 4.81 8.26
N LEU A 49 -1.05 4.97 7.57
CA LEU A 49 -0.37 6.26 7.43
C LEU A 49 -1.25 7.27 6.69
N VAL A 50 -1.90 6.84 5.60
CA VAL A 50 -2.88 7.64 4.85
C VAL A 50 -4.07 8.02 5.74
N MET A 51 -4.64 7.06 6.48
CA MET A 51 -5.75 7.31 7.41
C MET A 51 -5.36 8.33 8.50
N ARG A 52 -4.16 8.23 9.07
CA ARG A 52 -3.63 9.22 10.01
C ARG A 52 -3.43 10.59 9.38
N TYR A 53 -2.98 10.65 8.14
CA TYR A 53 -2.85 11.92 7.41
C TYR A 53 -4.20 12.57 7.07
N LEU A 54 -5.25 11.77 6.93
CA LEU A 54 -6.61 12.22 6.65
C LEU A 54 -7.45 12.46 7.91
N SER A 55 -7.00 11.99 9.08
CA SER A 55 -7.66 12.23 10.37
C SER A 55 -7.11 13.52 10.99
N PRO A 56 -7.88 14.61 11.07
CA PRO A 56 -7.49 15.83 11.76
C PRO A 56 -7.41 15.64 13.28
#